data_AF-A0A2G9ZBK1-F1
#
_entry.id   AF-A0A2G9ZBK1-F1
#
_cell.length_a   1.000
_cell.length_b   1.000
_cell.length_c   1.000
_cell.angle_alpha   90.00
_cell.angle_beta   90.00
_cell.angle_gamma   90.00
#
_symmetry.space_group_name_H-M   'P 1'
#
loop_
_entity.id
_entity.type
_entity.pdbx_description
1 polymer ?
#
loop_
_entity_poly.entity_id
_entity_poly.type
_entity_poly.pdbx_seq_one_letter_code
_entity_poly.pdbx_strand_id
1 'polypeptide(L)'
;MKGKKKKILLLVLTVFAIWYVAQVIDNNYSGSVMDVKVEIKDVKKEEIGPEALTPIIDLGERGATLPFIFTFREPKGYDYSALSVKMEDSDTLRLTPISKRCFLCKPKKYTLKAEILDLPPGNYKLTTNYGGGL
;
A
#
# COMPACT_ATOMS: atom_id res chain seq x y z
N MET A 1 19.42 -39.25 -33.99
CA MET A 1 18.98 -37.82 -34.07
C MET A 1 17.62 -37.55 -33.39
N LYS A 2 17.33 -38.09 -32.18
CA LYS A 2 16.04 -37.89 -31.47
C LYS A 2 16.07 -36.83 -30.36
N GLY A 3 17.26 -36.40 -29.91
CA GLY A 3 17.41 -35.46 -28.77
C GLY A 3 17.30 -33.97 -29.11
N LYS A 4 17.53 -33.56 -30.36
CA LYS A 4 17.51 -32.13 -30.75
C LYS A 4 16.08 -31.57 -30.85
N LYS A 5 15.10 -32.37 -31.30
CA LYS A 5 13.70 -31.93 -31.45
C LYS A 5 12.99 -31.68 -30.11
N LYS A 6 13.30 -32.47 -29.07
CA LYS A 6 12.72 -32.28 -27.72
C LYS A 6 13.18 -30.97 -27.04
N LYS A 7 14.44 -30.58 -27.24
CA LYS A 7 14.99 -29.33 -26.64
C LYS A 7 14.36 -28.07 -27.24
N ILE A 8 14.08 -28.09 -28.54
CA ILE A 8 13.45 -26.96 -29.24
C ILE A 8 12.00 -26.80 -28.78
N LEU A 9 11.25 -27.90 -28.65
CA LEU A 9 9.86 -27.86 -28.18
C LEU A 9 9.74 -27.31 -26.76
N LEU A 10 10.66 -27.70 -25.86
CA LEU A 10 10.68 -27.22 -24.48
C LEU A 10 10.95 -25.71 -24.39
N LEU A 11 11.84 -25.20 -25.25
CA LEU A 11 12.18 -23.79 -25.32
C LEU A 11 10.99 -22.93 -25.79
N VAL A 12 10.24 -23.40 -26.78
CA VAL A 12 9.06 -22.68 -27.29
C VAL A 12 7.95 -22.61 -26.24
N LEU A 13 7.72 -23.69 -25.49
CA LEU A 13 6.73 -23.72 -24.40
C LEU A 13 7.10 -22.77 -23.25
N THR A 14 8.38 -22.68 -22.89
CA THR A 14 8.83 -21.74 -21.84
C THR A 14 8.64 -20.29 -22.26
N VAL A 15 8.90 -19.95 -23.53
CA VAL A 15 8.72 -18.58 -24.03
C VAL A 15 7.24 -18.20 -24.05
N PHE A 16 6.35 -19.10 -24.46
CA PHE A 16 4.91 -18.86 -24.44
C PHE A 16 4.36 -18.71 -23.02
N ALA A 17 4.83 -19.49 -22.06
CA ALA A 17 4.42 -19.37 -20.66
C ALA A 17 4.87 -18.03 -20.05
N ILE A 18 6.10 -17.60 -20.32
CA ILE A 18 6.63 -16.31 -19.84
C ILE A 18 5.85 -15.15 -20.48
N TRP A 19 5.54 -15.25 -21.78
CA TRP A 19 4.75 -14.23 -22.47
C TRP A 19 3.32 -14.13 -21.93
N TYR A 20 2.65 -15.28 -21.68
CA TYR A 20 1.31 -15.30 -21.10
C TYR A 20 1.29 -14.74 -19.68
N VAL A 21 2.29 -15.07 -18.84
CA VAL A 21 2.41 -14.50 -17.49
C VAL A 21 2.65 -12.98 -17.54
N ALA A 22 3.50 -12.50 -18.45
CA ALA A 22 3.71 -11.06 -18.64
C ALA A 22 2.41 -10.36 -19.08
N GLN A 23 1.66 -10.95 -20.02
CA GLN A 23 0.43 -10.39 -20.54
C GLN A 23 -0.71 -10.39 -19.49
N VAL A 24 -0.75 -11.37 -18.58
CA VAL A 24 -1.71 -11.42 -17.46
C VAL A 24 -1.35 -10.40 -16.37
N ILE A 25 -0.06 -10.11 -16.17
CA ILE A 25 0.38 -9.06 -15.24
C ILE A 25 0.06 -7.67 -15.80
N ASP A 26 0.28 -7.45 -17.10
CA ASP A 26 0.01 -6.16 -17.75
C ASP A 26 -1.50 -5.89 -17.93
N ASN A 27 -2.32 -6.91 -18.22
CA ASN A 27 -3.76 -6.71 -18.45
C ASN A 27 -4.63 -6.65 -17.18
N ASN A 28 -4.08 -6.90 -15.98
CA ASN A 28 -4.84 -6.76 -14.72
C ASN A 28 -4.74 -5.36 -14.10
N TYR A 29 -4.01 -4.42 -14.71
CA TYR A 29 -4.00 -3.02 -14.29
C TYR A 29 -4.91 -2.15 -15.18
N SER A 30 -6.14 -2.62 -15.40
CA SER A 30 -7.24 -1.77 -15.87
C SER A 30 -8.11 -1.36 -14.68
N GLY A 31 -7.52 -0.54 -13.81
CA GLY A 31 -8.24 0.30 -12.90
C GLY A 31 -7.64 1.67 -13.06
N SER A 32 -8.45 2.66 -13.48
CA SER A 32 -8.07 4.06 -13.39
C SER A 32 -7.93 4.41 -11.91
N VAL A 33 -6.82 4.01 -11.31
CA VAL A 33 -6.38 4.52 -10.03
C VAL A 33 -5.71 5.82 -10.40
N MET A 34 -6.38 6.95 -10.17
CA MET A 34 -5.63 8.20 -10.10
C MET A 34 -4.55 7.98 -9.03
N ASP A 35 -3.28 7.97 -9.42
CA ASP A 35 -2.16 7.87 -8.48
C ASP A 35 -2.15 9.15 -7.65
N VAL A 36 -2.86 9.07 -6.52
CA VAL A 36 -2.96 10.17 -5.56
C VAL A 36 -1.61 10.32 -4.89
N LYS A 37 -0.97 11.48 -5.08
CA LYS A 37 0.34 11.76 -4.50
C LYS A 37 0.18 12.03 -3.01
N VAL A 38 0.93 11.28 -2.21
CA VAL A 38 1.02 11.49 -0.76
C VAL A 38 2.45 11.90 -0.40
N GLU A 39 2.58 12.97 0.37
CA GLU A 39 3.84 13.42 0.93
C GLU A 39 3.85 13.18 2.44
N ILE A 40 4.86 12.45 2.93
CA ILE A 40 5.03 12.17 4.35
C ILE A 40 6.02 13.20 4.92
N LYS A 41 5.52 14.07 5.80
CA LYS A 41 6.32 15.13 6.44
C LYS A 41 7.07 14.65 7.67
N ASP A 42 6.46 13.75 8.43
CA ASP A 42 7.03 13.26 9.69
C ASP A 42 6.55 11.83 9.99
N VAL A 43 7.44 11.04 10.61
CA VAL A 43 7.18 9.66 11.03
C VAL A 43 7.71 9.47 12.44
N LYS A 44 6.80 9.41 13.41
CA LYS A 44 7.14 9.05 14.80
C LYS A 44 6.90 7.56 15.01
N LYS A 45 7.86 6.89 15.64
CA LYS A 45 7.78 5.47 16.01
C LYS A 45 7.96 5.28 17.52
N GLU A 46 7.15 4.44 18.13
CA GLU A 46 7.16 4.15 19.56
C GLU A 46 7.02 2.64 19.78
N GLU A 47 7.87 2.02 20.61
CA GLU A 47 7.65 0.63 21.04
C GLU A 47 6.45 0.59 21.98
N ILE A 48 5.53 -0.34 21.74
CA ILE A 48 4.31 -0.47 22.55
C ILE A 48 4.11 -1.91 23.03
N GLY A 49 3.24 -2.06 24.02
CA GLY A 49 2.86 -3.36 24.57
C GLY A 49 2.01 -4.19 23.59
N PRO A 50 1.50 -5.33 24.05
CA PRO A 50 0.63 -6.18 23.23
C PRO A 50 -0.75 -5.57 22.96
N GLU A 51 -1.12 -4.44 23.59
CA GLU A 51 -2.45 -3.86 23.47
C GLU A 51 -2.91 -3.60 22.03
N ALA A 52 -4.17 -3.91 21.75
CA ALA A 52 -4.80 -3.55 20.49
C ALA A 52 -4.88 -2.02 20.38
N LEU A 53 -4.41 -1.48 19.25
CA LEU A 53 -4.54 -0.07 18.93
C LEU A 53 -5.44 0.02 17.70
N THR A 54 -6.57 0.71 17.87
CA THR A 54 -7.44 1.04 16.75
C THR A 54 -6.77 2.15 15.95
N PRO A 55 -6.69 2.06 14.62
CA PRO A 55 -6.16 3.14 13.79
C PRO A 55 -6.94 4.45 14.03
N ILE A 56 -6.23 5.57 14.04
CA ILE A 56 -6.84 6.91 14.20
C ILE A 56 -6.38 7.77 13.04
N ILE A 57 -7.32 8.47 12.40
CA ILE A 57 -7.05 9.42 11.32
C ILE A 57 -7.64 10.77 11.72
N ASP A 58 -6.78 11.77 11.88
CA ASP A 58 -7.18 13.15 12.13
C ASP A 58 -6.99 13.96 10.85
N LEU A 59 -8.07 14.56 10.35
CA LEU A 59 -8.05 15.41 9.16
C LEU A 59 -7.75 16.85 9.56
N GLY A 60 -6.78 17.47 8.88
CA GLY A 60 -6.49 18.89 9.02
C GLY A 60 -7.40 19.76 8.15
N GLU A 61 -7.06 21.05 8.08
CA GLU A 61 -7.78 22.03 7.28
C GLU A 61 -7.72 21.70 5.78
N ARG A 62 -8.86 21.86 5.09
CA ARG A 62 -9.01 21.51 3.68
C ARG A 62 -8.53 22.66 2.79
N GLY A 63 -7.72 22.35 1.79
CA GLY A 63 -7.27 23.29 0.76
C GLY A 63 -6.88 22.60 -0.53
N ALA A 64 -5.89 23.14 -1.24
CA ALA A 64 -5.28 22.48 -2.40
C ALA A 64 -4.54 21.17 -2.04
N THR A 65 -4.21 21.02 -0.75
CA THR A 65 -3.70 19.79 -0.16
C THR A 65 -4.64 19.34 0.96
N LEU A 66 -4.63 18.04 1.25
CA LEU A 66 -5.36 17.46 2.38
C LEU A 66 -4.36 16.94 3.42
N PRO A 67 -4.01 17.74 4.44
CA PRO A 67 -3.17 17.29 5.54
C PRO A 67 -3.92 16.33 6.45
N PHE A 68 -3.22 15.31 6.95
CA PHE A 68 -3.76 14.35 7.90
C PHE A 68 -2.68 13.80 8.84
N ILE A 69 -3.13 13.36 10.02
CA ILE A 69 -2.34 12.58 10.95
C ILE A 69 -2.91 11.18 10.98
N PHE A 70 -2.07 10.17 10.74
CA PHE A 70 -2.48 8.78 10.77
C PHE A 70 -1.67 7.99 11.78
N THR A 71 -2.36 7.44 12.78
CA THR A 71 -1.77 6.59 13.81
C THR A 71 -2.22 5.15 13.66
N PHE A 72 -1.29 4.21 13.62
CA PHE A 72 -1.56 2.77 13.52
C PHE A 72 -0.48 1.93 14.20
N ARG A 73 -0.71 0.61 14.30
CA ARG A 73 0.19 -0.36 14.95
C ARG A 73 0.71 -1.39 13.96
N GLU A 74 2.02 -1.55 13.92
CA GLU A 74 2.64 -2.73 13.33
C GLU A 74 2.74 -3.86 14.37
N PRO A 75 2.34 -5.10 14.03
CA PRO A 75 2.55 -6.25 14.89
C PRO A 75 4.04 -6.61 14.98
N LYS A 76 4.37 -7.50 15.93
CA LYS A 76 5.72 -8.07 16.03
C LYS A 76 6.11 -8.70 14.69
N GLY A 77 7.35 -8.50 14.27
CA GLY A 77 7.84 -9.08 13.02
C GLY A 77 7.67 -8.19 11.79
N TYR A 78 7.10 -6.99 11.94
CA TYR A 78 6.89 -6.04 10.86
C TYR A 78 7.40 -4.63 11.21
N ASP A 79 7.84 -3.89 10.21
CA ASP A 79 8.24 -2.49 10.31
C ASP A 79 7.60 -1.73 9.15
N TYR A 80 7.08 -0.54 9.43
CA TYR A 80 6.49 0.33 8.43
C TYR A 80 7.54 0.75 7.39
N SER A 81 7.16 0.76 6.11
CA SER A 81 8.05 1.20 5.03
C SER A 81 7.50 2.34 4.19
N ALA A 82 6.21 2.34 3.88
CA ALA A 82 5.59 3.33 3.01
C ALA A 82 4.08 3.39 3.23
N LEU A 83 3.43 4.45 2.78
CA LEU A 83 1.98 4.60 2.81
C LEU A 83 1.43 4.58 1.39
N SER A 84 0.47 3.71 1.13
CA SER A 84 -0.33 3.75 -0.11
C SER A 84 -1.63 4.49 0.17
N VAL A 85 -2.00 5.36 -0.77
CA VAL A 85 -3.28 6.06 -0.79
C VAL A 85 -3.95 5.71 -2.11
N LYS A 86 -5.21 5.25 -2.03
CA LYS A 86 -6.00 4.94 -3.21
C LYS A 86 -7.37 5.58 -3.11
N MET A 87 -7.86 6.13 -4.21
CA MET A 87 -9.26 6.54 -4.31
C MET A 87 -10.12 5.27 -4.43
N GLU A 88 -10.96 5.02 -3.43
CA GLU A 88 -11.88 3.87 -3.38
C GLU A 88 -13.20 4.25 -4.06
N ASP A 89 -13.71 5.46 -3.76
CA ASP A 89 -14.89 6.07 -4.36
C ASP A 89 -14.61 7.55 -4.67
N SER A 90 -15.56 8.24 -5.32
CA SER A 90 -15.43 9.65 -5.73
C SER A 90 -15.03 10.63 -4.62
N ASP A 91 -15.34 10.31 -3.36
CA ASP A 91 -15.05 11.13 -2.20
C ASP A 91 -14.26 10.38 -1.11
N THR A 92 -13.84 9.13 -1.35
CA THR A 92 -13.25 8.29 -0.30
C THR A 92 -11.86 7.82 -0.71
N LEU A 93 -10.88 8.16 0.12
CA LEU A 93 -9.47 7.81 -0.05
C LEU A 93 -9.07 6.82 1.05
N ARG A 94 -8.60 5.66 0.63
CA ARG A 94 -8.17 4.58 1.52
C ARG A 94 -6.67 4.66 1.77
N LEU A 95 -6.30 4.75 3.04
CA LEU A 95 -4.93 4.72 3.55
C LEU A 95 -4.54 3.28 3.91
N THR A 96 -3.47 2.79 3.30
CA THR A 96 -2.93 1.44 3.56
C THR A 96 -1.43 1.52 3.86
N PRO A 97 -1.01 1.30 5.12
CA PRO A 97 0.39 1.10 5.44
C PRO A 97 0.96 -0.09 4.69
N ILE A 98 2.16 0.08 4.14
CA ILE A 98 2.97 -0.97 3.53
C ILE A 98 4.11 -1.27 4.50
N SER A 99 4.13 -2.51 4.97
CA SER A 99 5.07 -2.98 5.99
C SER A 99 6.05 -3.99 5.40
N LYS A 100 7.27 -4.01 5.91
CA LYS A 100 8.30 -5.00 5.58
C LYS A 100 8.47 -5.96 6.73
N ARG A 101 8.79 -7.23 6.42
CA ARG A 101 9.15 -8.21 7.45
C ARG A 101 10.45 -7.80 8.15
N CYS A 102 10.46 -7.89 9.47
CA CYS A 102 11.59 -7.61 10.34
C CYS A 102 11.62 -8.62 11.51
N PHE A 103 12.52 -9.61 11.44
CA PHE A 103 12.54 -10.75 12.37
C PHE A 103 12.72 -10.39 13.85
N LEU A 104 13.38 -9.28 14.16
CA LEU A 104 13.67 -8.86 15.53
C LEU A 104 12.85 -7.65 15.99
N CYS A 105 11.92 -7.15 15.16
CA CYS A 105 11.11 -6.00 15.50
C CYS A 105 10.03 -6.37 16.53
N LYS A 106 10.00 -5.62 17.62
CA LYS A 106 8.88 -5.60 18.56
C LYS A 106 7.67 -4.89 17.93
N PRO A 107 6.45 -5.07 18.50
CA PRO A 107 5.29 -4.25 18.12
C PRO A 107 5.58 -2.77 18.28
N LYS A 108 5.15 -1.97 17.31
CA LYS A 108 5.39 -0.53 17.28
C LYS A 108 4.12 0.21 16.90
N LYS A 109 3.95 1.38 17.49
CA LYS A 109 3.00 2.40 17.07
C LYS A 109 3.70 3.38 16.14
N TYR A 110 3.07 3.70 15.02
CA TYR A 110 3.50 4.74 14.11
C TYR A 110 2.50 5.87 14.13
N THR A 111 3.00 7.09 14.12
CA THR A 111 2.22 8.30 13.84
C THR A 111 2.84 8.99 12.65
N LEU A 112 2.11 9.03 11.55
CA LEU A 112 2.48 9.70 10.31
C LEU A 112 1.81 11.06 10.28
N LYS A 113 2.58 12.11 9.97
CA LYS A 113 2.02 13.38 9.51
C LYS A 113 2.27 13.45 8.01
N ALA A 114 1.21 13.52 7.24
CA ALA A 114 1.30 13.49 5.79
C ALA A 114 0.27 14.44 5.19
N GLU A 115 0.43 14.72 3.90
CA GLU A 115 -0.55 15.45 3.13
C GLU A 115 -0.74 14.81 1.77
N ILE A 116 -1.98 14.87 1.31
CA ILE A 116 -2.33 14.45 -0.04
C ILE A 116 -2.28 15.68 -0.94
N LEU A 117 -1.53 15.55 -2.03
CA LEU A 117 -1.30 16.60 -3.00
C LEU A 117 -2.21 16.43 -4.22
N ASP A 118 -2.40 17.53 -4.97
CA ASP A 118 -3.07 17.54 -6.28
C ASP A 118 -4.50 16.96 -6.26
N LEU A 119 -5.21 17.04 -5.13
CA LEU A 119 -6.61 16.59 -5.07
C LEU A 119 -7.53 17.61 -5.74
N PRO A 120 -8.46 17.18 -6.62
CA PRO A 120 -9.49 18.07 -7.13
C PRO A 120 -10.36 18.61 -5.98
N PRO A 121 -11.01 19.77 -6.13
CA PRO A 121 -11.91 20.28 -5.10
C PRO A 121 -13.01 19.26 -4.76
N GLY A 122 -13.14 18.90 -3.48
CA GLY A 122 -14.07 17.86 -3.07
C GLY A 122 -14.12 17.64 -1.56
N ASN A 123 -15.16 16.97 -1.09
CA ASN A 123 -15.34 16.62 0.32
C ASN A 123 -14.80 15.21 0.59
N TYR A 124 -13.47 15.09 0.67
CA TYR A 124 -12.86 13.77 0.87
C TYR A 124 -13.02 13.24 2.29
N LYS A 125 -13.17 11.92 2.38
CA LYS A 125 -13.10 11.10 3.58
C LYS A 125 -11.85 10.24 3.49
N LEU A 126 -11.11 10.10 4.59
CA LEU A 126 -10.01 9.16 4.69
C LEU A 126 -10.48 7.93 5.47
N THR A 127 -10.24 6.74 4.92
CA THR A 127 -10.56 5.47 5.55
C THR A 127 -9.33 4.60 5.66
N THR A 128 -9.35 3.63 6.58
CA THR A 128 -8.36 2.57 6.62
C THR A 128 -9.01 1.30 7.12
N ASN A 129 -8.60 0.17 6.56
CA ASN A 129 -8.95 -1.16 7.08
C ASN A 129 -7.83 -1.74 7.95
N TYR A 130 -6.79 -0.96 8.21
CA TYR A 130 -5.59 -1.43 8.88
C TYR A 130 -5.79 -1.44 10.40
N GLY A 131 -5.76 -2.62 11.03
CA GLY A 131 -6.00 -2.75 12.48
C GLY A 131 -7.45 -3.07 12.88
N GLY A 132 -8.34 -3.26 11.90
CA GLY A 132 -9.58 -4.00 12.10
C GLY A 132 -9.27 -5.50 12.07
N GLY A 133 -9.58 -6.22 13.15
CA GLY A 133 -9.36 -7.66 13.26
C GLY A 133 -9.94 -8.43 12.06
N LEU A 134 -9.27 -9.54 11.75
CA LEU A 134 -9.74 -10.58 10.81
C LEU A 134 -11.22 -10.88 10.98
#